data_AF-A0AAW5N0Y8-F1
#
_entry.id   AF-A0AAW5N0Y8-F1
#
_cell.length_a   1.000
_cell.length_b   1.000
_cell.length_c   1.000
_cell.angle_alpha   90.00
_cell.angle_beta   90.00
_cell.angle_gamma   90.00
#
_symmetry.space_group_name_H-M   'P 1'
#
loop_
_entity.id
_entity.type
_entity.pdbx_description
1 polymer ?
#
loop_
_entity_poly.entity_id
_entity_poly.type
_entity_poly.pdbx_seq_one_letter_code
_entity_poly.pdbx_strand_id
1 'polypeptide(L)'
;NTLSLQGRITKEIIRRYHVDIMVMSCKGLDINSGALDSNEAEAEIKKTMIRQATEVALLVDHSKFDRKAFVQLADFSHINYIITDKSPGA
;
A
#
# COMPACT_ATOMS: atom_id res chain seq x y z
N ASN A 1 -17.13 8.33 1.98
CA ASN A 1 -17.62 6.97 1.70
C ASN A 1 -16.70 6.31 0.69
N THR A 2 -16.06 5.21 1.08
CA THR A 2 -15.27 4.37 0.18
C THR A 2 -16.15 3.26 -0.39
N LEU A 3 -16.04 2.97 -1.69
CA LEU A 3 -16.75 1.86 -2.35
C LEU A 3 -15.87 0.60 -2.38
N SER A 4 -15.48 0.12 -1.20
CA SER A 4 -14.53 -0.99 -1.03
C SER A 4 -15.07 -2.06 -0.09
N LEU A 5 -14.81 -3.32 -0.37
CA LEU A 5 -15.06 -4.42 0.58
C LEU A 5 -14.01 -4.40 1.69
N GLN A 6 -14.46 -4.51 2.94
CA GLN A 6 -13.61 -4.50 4.13
C GLN A 6 -14.06 -5.56 5.14
N GLY A 7 -13.21 -5.86 6.12
CA GLY A 7 -13.53 -6.80 7.21
C GLY A 7 -13.09 -8.24 6.96
N ARG A 8 -13.49 -9.12 7.88
CA ARG A 8 -12.96 -10.50 8.00
C ARG A 8 -13.14 -11.33 6.72
N ILE A 9 -14.35 -11.33 6.16
CA ILE A 9 -14.68 -12.14 4.98
C ILE A 9 -13.80 -11.74 3.79
N THR A 10 -13.62 -10.44 3.56
CA THR A 10 -12.75 -9.93 2.49
C THR A 10 -11.31 -10.42 2.66
N LYS A 11 -10.76 -10.40 3.88
CA LYS A 11 -9.41 -10.91 4.15
C LYS A 11 -9.29 -12.41 3.89
N GLU A 12 -10.30 -13.20 4.28
CA GLU A 12 -10.33 -14.64 4.03
C GLU A 12 -10.41 -14.98 2.54
N ILE A 13 -11.14 -14.18 1.77
CA ILE A 13 -11.21 -14.33 0.31
C ILE A 13 -9.87 -14.00 -0.33
N ILE A 14 -9.26 -12.85 0.02
CA ILE A 14 -7.98 -12.41 -0.55
C ILE A 14 -6.88 -13.46 -0.36
N ARG A 15 -6.81 -14.10 0.82
CA ARG A 15 -5.83 -15.14 1.15
C ARG A 15 -5.86 -16.37 0.24
N ARG A 16 -6.90 -16.55 -0.58
CA ARG A 16 -7.04 -17.67 -1.51
C ARG A 16 -6.46 -17.40 -2.90
N TYR A 17 -6.07 -16.15 -3.18
CA TYR A 17 -5.51 -15.76 -4.46
C TYR A 17 -3.98 -15.71 -4.41
N HIS A 18 -3.36 -16.11 -5.50
CA HIS A 18 -1.98 -15.76 -5.80
C HIS A 18 -2.03 -14.58 -6.76
N VAL A 19 -1.47 -13.45 -6.34
CA VAL A 19 -1.53 -12.20 -7.10
C VAL A 19 -0.17 -11.98 -7.74
N ASP A 20 -0.15 -11.80 -9.06
CA ASP A 20 1.12 -11.51 -9.75
C ASP A 20 1.61 -10.11 -9.38
N ILE A 21 0.74 -9.11 -9.51
CA ILE A 21 1.03 -7.72 -9.18
C ILE A 21 -0.10 -7.06 -8.39
N MET A 22 0.25 -6.46 -7.25
CA MET A 22 -0.62 -5.55 -6.52
C MET A 22 -0.27 -4.11 -6.87
N VAL A 23 -1.25 -3.37 -7.38
CA VAL A 23 -1.14 -1.92 -7.58
C VAL A 23 -1.91 -1.22 -6.47
N MET A 24 -1.23 -0.36 -5.71
CA MET A 24 -1.85 0.33 -4.58
C MET A 24 -1.34 1.75 -4.41
N SER A 25 -2.08 2.57 -3.67
CA SER A 25 -1.58 3.85 -3.16
C SER A 25 -1.56 3.86 -1.63
N CYS A 26 -0.82 4.81 -1.09
CA CYS A 26 -0.76 5.10 0.34
C CYS A 26 -1.23 6.54 0.61
N LYS A 27 -1.35 6.89 1.89
CA LYS A 27 -1.55 8.28 2.32
C LYS A 27 -0.23 9.04 2.44
N GLY A 28 0.83 8.36 2.87
CA GLY A 28 2.16 8.92 3.00
C GLY A 28 3.24 7.88 2.76
N LEU A 29 4.40 8.33 2.32
CA LEU A 29 5.61 7.53 2.14
C LEU A 29 6.72 8.22 2.94
N ASP A 30 7.16 7.56 4.01
CA ASP A 30 8.18 8.06 4.94
C ASP A 30 9.44 7.19 4.81
N ILE A 31 10.62 7.80 4.76
CA ILE A 31 11.88 7.09 4.54
C ILE A 31 12.19 6.05 5.64
N ASN A 32 11.72 6.27 6.87
CA ASN A 32 11.97 5.38 8.00
C ASN A 32 10.87 4.34 8.19
N SER A 33 9.64 4.70 7.82
CA SER A 33 8.44 3.89 8.13
C SER A 33 7.86 3.20 6.90
N GLY A 34 8.31 3.53 5.68
CA GLY A 34 7.77 3.02 4.43
C GLY A 34 6.42 3.64 4.08
N ALA A 35 5.53 2.85 3.48
CA ALA A 35 4.20 3.28 3.08
C ALA A 35 3.22 3.27 4.26
N LEU A 36 2.43 4.34 4.43
CA LEU A 36 1.46 4.49 5.52
C LEU A 36 0.07 4.87 4.99
N ASP A 37 -0.97 4.45 5.71
CA ASP A 37 -2.37 4.78 5.46
C ASP A 37 -3.00 5.55 6.61
N SER A 38 -4.10 6.24 6.33
CA SER A 38 -4.93 6.91 7.35
C SER A 38 -6.04 6.04 7.89
N ASN A 39 -6.46 5.00 7.16
CA ASN A 39 -7.58 4.16 7.54
C ASN A 39 -7.11 2.74 7.88
N GLU A 40 -7.36 2.31 9.12
CA GLU A 40 -6.95 1.00 9.61
C GLU A 40 -7.66 -0.16 8.89
N ALA A 41 -8.95 -0.02 8.61
CA ALA A 41 -9.72 -1.07 7.95
C ALA A 41 -9.26 -1.27 6.50
N GLU A 42 -8.90 -0.20 5.79
CA GLU A 42 -8.29 -0.28 4.46
C GLU A 42 -6.86 -0.85 4.52
N ALA A 43 -6.07 -0.41 5.51
CA ALA A 43 -4.71 -0.90 5.72
C ALA A 43 -4.67 -2.41 5.94
N GLU A 44 -5.61 -2.97 6.69
CA GLU A 44 -5.74 -4.40 6.93
C GLU A 44 -6.00 -5.21 5.65
N ILE A 45 -6.80 -4.67 4.73
CA ILE A 45 -7.04 -5.28 3.42
C ILE A 45 -5.77 -5.22 2.58
N LYS A 46 -5.14 -4.04 2.48
CA LYS A 46 -3.89 -3.85 1.72
C LYS A 46 -2.76 -4.75 2.22
N LYS A 47 -2.53 -4.84 3.54
CA LYS A 47 -1.56 -5.77 4.15
C LYS A 47 -1.81 -7.21 3.79
N THR A 48 -3.09 -7.61 3.70
CA THR A 48 -3.44 -8.98 3.31
C THR A 48 -3.12 -9.22 1.85
N MET A 49 -3.39 -8.26 0.97
CA MET A 49 -3.07 -8.36 -0.44
C MET A 49 -1.55 -8.32 -0.70
N ILE A 50 -0.79 -7.47 0.02
CA ILE A 50 0.69 -7.41 -0.06
C ILE A 50 1.30 -8.80 0.16
N ARG A 51 0.82 -9.55 1.15
CA ARG A 51 1.32 -10.91 1.43
C ARG A 51 0.98 -11.95 0.36
N GLN A 52 -0.03 -11.69 -0.47
CA GLN A 52 -0.44 -12.59 -1.55
C GLN A 52 0.19 -12.21 -2.90
N ALA A 53 0.84 -11.04 -2.97
CA ALA A 53 1.39 -10.48 -4.19
C ALA A 53 2.85 -10.91 -4.38
N THR A 54 3.21 -11.28 -5.61
CA THR A 54 4.61 -11.49 -6.01
C THR A 54 5.32 -10.15 -6.13
N GLU A 55 4.65 -9.16 -6.74
CA GLU A 55 5.17 -7.80 -6.88
C GLU A 55 4.18 -6.76 -6.36
N VAL A 56 4.71 -5.70 -5.74
CA VAL A 56 3.94 -4.55 -5.27
C VAL A 56 4.42 -3.28 -5.97
N ALA A 57 3.49 -2.65 -6.70
CA ALA A 57 3.66 -1.34 -7.31
C ALA A 57 2.92 -0.28 -6.49
N LEU A 58 3.67 0.64 -5.90
CA LEU A 58 3.15 1.73 -5.10
C LEU A 58 3.02 3.01 -5.95
N LEU A 59 1.78 3.48 -6.10
CA LEU A 59 1.44 4.74 -6.75
C LEU A 59 1.45 5.88 -5.72
N VAL A 60 2.38 6.82 -5.88
CA VAL A 60 2.62 7.92 -4.94
C VAL A 60 2.84 9.21 -5.72
N ASP A 61 1.92 10.16 -5.59
CA ASP A 61 2.19 11.52 -6.07
C ASP A 61 3.24 12.21 -5.18
N HIS A 62 3.92 13.22 -5.73
CA HIS A 62 5.00 13.95 -5.07
C HIS A 62 4.60 14.58 -3.71
N SER A 63 3.30 14.82 -3.47
CA SER A 63 2.82 15.45 -2.23
C SER A 63 2.83 14.49 -1.02
N LYS A 64 2.93 13.18 -1.27
CA LYS A 64 2.91 12.12 -0.27
C LYS A 64 4.29 11.69 0.23
N PHE A 65 5.38 12.15 -0.40
CA PHE A 65 6.75 11.92 0.07
C PHE A 65 7.00 12.70 1.37
N ASP A 66 7.81 12.12 2.25
CA ASP A 66 8.13 12.65 3.59
C ASP A 66 6.88 12.93 4.43
N ARG A 67 5.81 12.17 4.18
CA ARG A 67 4.55 12.25 4.94
C ARG A 67 4.33 10.98 5.73
N LYS A 68 3.94 11.16 6.99
CA LYS A 68 3.44 10.09 7.85
C LYS A 68 1.91 10.01 7.80
N ALA A 69 1.41 8.82 8.06
CA ALA A 69 0.00 8.56 8.34
C ALA A 69 -0.11 7.57 9.52
N PHE A 70 -1.34 7.26 9.92
CA PHE A 70 -1.61 6.58 11.19
C PHE A 70 -1.16 5.11 11.22
N VAL A 71 -1.25 4.40 10.09
CA VAL A 71 -1.04 2.94 10.05
C VAL A 71 0.03 2.59 9.02
N GLN A 72 1.11 1.94 9.44
CA GLN A 72 2.13 1.41 8.53
C GLN A 72 1.54 0.27 7.70
N LEU A 73 1.72 0.31 6.37
CA LEU A 73 1.30 -0.72 5.41
C LEU A 73 2.43 -1.72 5.12
N ALA A 74 3.58 -1.19 4.74
CA ALA A 74 4.75 -1.92 4.27
C ALA A 74 6.00 -1.06 4.44
N ASP A 75 7.12 -1.70 4.79
CA ASP A 75 8.44 -1.10 4.59
C ASP A 75 8.86 -1.19 3.10
N PHE A 76 9.99 -0.58 2.76
CA PHE A 76 10.50 -0.57 1.39
C PHE A 76 10.91 -1.96 0.87
N SER A 77 11.16 -2.95 1.74
CA SER A 77 11.53 -4.31 1.30
C SER A 77 10.37 -5.07 0.67
N HIS A 78 9.13 -4.63 0.91
CA HIS A 78 7.92 -5.19 0.30
C HIS A 78 7.44 -4.42 -0.93
N ILE A 79 8.17 -3.39 -1.39
CA ILE A 79 7.76 -2.53 -2.50
C ILE A 79 8.74 -2.72 -3.67
N ASN A 80 8.25 -3.26 -4.78
CA ASN A 80 9.07 -3.52 -5.98
C ASN A 80 9.18 -2.28 -6.87
N TYR A 81 8.10 -1.51 -6.99
CA TYR A 81 8.06 -0.31 -7.82
C TYR A 81 7.45 0.86 -7.08
N ILE A 82 8.03 2.05 -7.28
CA ILE A 82 7.42 3.32 -6.90
C ILE A 82 7.14 4.09 -8.20
N ILE A 83 5.88 4.40 -8.44
CA ILE A 83 5.41 5.15 -9.60
C ILE A 83 4.92 6.50 -9.10
N THR A 84 5.48 7.57 -9.65
CA THR A 84 5.23 8.94 -9.20
C THR A 84 5.06 9.91 -10.37
N ASP A 85 4.35 11.01 -10.12
CA ASP A 85 4.04 12.07 -11.09
C ASP A 85 5.18 13.07 -11.27
N LYS A 86 6.23 12.98 -10.44
CA LYS A 86 7.41 13.84 -10.53
C LYS A 86 8.67 13.00 -10.51
N SER A 87 9.56 13.24 -11.46
CA SER A 87 10.90 12.62 -11.46
C SER A 87 11.62 12.89 -10.13
N PRO A 88 12.28 11.89 -9.54
CA PRO A 88 13.16 12.10 -8.40
C PRO A 88 14.19 13.18 -8.70
N GLY A 89 14.54 13.99 -7.68
CA GLY A 89 15.65 14.92 -7.81
C GLY A 89 16.95 14.19 -8.17
N ALA A 90 17.82 14.86 -8.91
CA ALA A 90 19.18 14.40 -9.17
C ALA A 90 20.04 14.48 -7.89
#